data_AF-A0A8H4ARD3-F1
#
_entry.id   AF-A0A8H4ARD3-F1
#
_cell.length_a   1.000
_cell.length_b   1.000
_cell.length_c   1.000
_cell.angle_alpha   90.00
_cell.angle_beta   90.00
_cell.angle_gamma   90.00
#
_symmetry.space_group_name_H-M   'P 1'
#
loop_
_entity.id
_entity.type
_entity.pdbx_description
1 polymer ?
#
loop_
_entity_poly.entity_id
_entity_poly.type
_entity_poly.pdbx_seq_one_letter_code
_entity_poly.pdbx_strand_id
1 'polypeptide(L)'
;MSICQDNRAGLLPKLYYNAQNNSDKINISPDSKVISIPVLKSTFVSPQSQYYDVMDNNFIKDLLHEEHLLGINWNFSADSECALIRLNMNESSYFSNLSKSNRSDYLNQLNNELAHSVPIDPSNIIAISQYQRDSDANSLQILLKLPGNNSIKDLIAMKVIETLNDLITNRDATMISKSLKSSNLDSQLRF
;
A
#
# COMPACT_ATOMS: atom_id res chain seq x y z
N MET A 1 -20.17 15.83 -11.41
CA MET A 1 -20.48 14.46 -11.92
C MET A 1 -19.24 14.02 -12.69
N SER A 2 -18.52 12.92 -12.45
CA SER A 2 -18.61 11.84 -11.47
C SER A 2 -17.25 11.14 -11.43
N ILE A 3 -16.88 10.57 -10.27
CA ILE A 3 -16.00 9.40 -10.28
C ILE A 3 -16.87 8.27 -10.85
N CYS A 4 -16.75 8.02 -12.15
CA CYS A 4 -17.47 6.95 -12.82
C CYS A 4 -16.50 5.80 -13.08
N GLN A 5 -16.77 4.65 -12.49
CA GLN A 5 -16.19 3.40 -12.94
C GLN A 5 -16.95 2.95 -14.18
N ASP A 6 -16.34 3.05 -15.36
CA ASP A 6 -16.91 2.48 -16.60
C ASP A 6 -16.56 0.99 -16.66
N ASN A 7 -17.57 0.14 -16.42
CA ASN A 7 -17.47 -1.32 -16.49
C ASN A 7 -18.27 -1.88 -17.68
N ARG A 8 -18.33 -1.17 -18.81
CA ARG A 8 -18.94 -1.73 -20.03
C ARG A 8 -18.25 -3.06 -20.38
N ALA A 9 -19.06 -4.10 -20.63
CA ALA A 9 -18.59 -5.46 -20.87
C ALA A 9 -17.45 -5.49 -21.91
N GLY A 10 -16.24 -5.83 -21.44
CA GLY A 10 -15.02 -5.88 -22.26
C GLY A 10 -14.05 -4.69 -22.12
N LEU A 11 -14.37 -3.66 -21.34
CA LEU A 11 -13.47 -2.54 -21.04
C LEU A 11 -12.94 -2.62 -19.59
N LEU A 12 -11.64 -2.38 -19.43
CA LEU A 12 -10.97 -2.37 -18.13
C LEU A 12 -11.48 -1.20 -17.27
N PRO A 13 -11.70 -1.38 -15.96
CA PRO A 13 -12.16 -0.32 -15.06
C PRO A 13 -11.28 0.94 -15.17
N LYS A 14 -11.91 2.09 -15.46
CA LYS A 14 -11.24 3.39 -15.52
C LYS A 14 -11.81 4.34 -14.48
N LEU A 15 -10.92 5.09 -13.84
CA LEU A 15 -11.20 6.18 -12.92
C LEU A 15 -10.87 7.49 -13.63
N TYR A 16 -11.83 8.40 -13.69
CA TYR A 16 -11.71 9.66 -14.40
C TYR A 16 -11.63 10.83 -13.42
N TYR A 17 -10.60 11.66 -13.60
CA TYR A 17 -10.40 12.87 -12.78
C TYR A 17 -10.41 14.13 -13.65
N ASN A 18 -11.30 15.06 -13.28
CA ASN A 18 -11.43 16.38 -13.89
C ASN A 18 -11.22 17.47 -12.83
N ALA A 19 -10.38 18.48 -13.14
CA ALA A 19 -9.92 19.51 -12.21
C ALA A 19 -10.97 20.58 -11.88
N GLN A 20 -11.93 20.87 -12.77
CA GLN A 20 -12.89 21.96 -12.59
C GLN A 20 -14.01 21.65 -11.59
N ASN A 21 -14.28 20.37 -11.32
CA ASN A 21 -15.47 19.95 -10.57
C ASN A 21 -15.18 19.09 -9.33
N ASN A 22 -13.89 18.81 -9.02
CA ASN A 22 -13.45 18.01 -7.88
C ASN A 22 -12.36 18.70 -7.02
N SER A 23 -12.15 20.00 -7.20
CA SER A 23 -11.18 20.78 -6.40
C SER A 23 -11.28 20.49 -4.90
N ASP A 24 -12.51 20.33 -4.42
CA ASP A 24 -12.80 20.18 -2.99
C ASP A 24 -12.53 18.76 -2.46
N LYS A 25 -12.28 17.81 -3.36
CA LYS A 25 -11.94 16.41 -3.05
C LYS A 25 -10.48 16.11 -3.34
N ILE A 26 -9.74 17.05 -3.93
CA ILE A 26 -8.36 16.85 -4.34
C ILE A 26 -7.49 17.69 -3.41
N ASN A 27 -6.57 17.04 -2.72
CA ASN A 27 -5.63 17.73 -1.85
C ASN A 27 -4.34 18.01 -2.62
N ILE A 28 -3.94 19.28 -2.68
CA ILE A 28 -2.66 19.68 -3.24
C ILE A 28 -1.70 19.96 -2.08
N SER A 29 -0.49 19.43 -2.16
CA SER A 29 0.53 19.69 -1.14
C SER A 29 0.92 21.17 -1.08
N PRO A 30 1.43 21.67 0.05
CA PRO A 30 1.81 23.09 0.19
C PRO A 30 2.88 23.55 -0.82
N ASP A 31 3.69 22.63 -1.36
CA ASP A 31 4.70 22.91 -2.37
C ASP A 31 4.17 22.80 -3.82
N SER A 32 2.87 22.53 -3.99
CA SER A 32 2.17 22.37 -5.28
C SER A 32 2.74 21.28 -6.18
N LYS A 33 3.45 20.31 -5.64
CA LYS A 33 4.09 19.22 -6.41
C LYS A 33 3.37 17.87 -6.30
N VAL A 34 2.52 17.69 -5.30
CA VAL A 34 1.83 16.42 -5.05
C VAL A 34 0.32 16.66 -5.04
N ILE A 35 -0.39 15.81 -5.77
CA ILE A 35 -1.85 15.76 -5.80
C ILE A 35 -2.27 14.46 -5.13
N SER A 36 -3.10 14.54 -4.10
CA SER A 36 -3.67 13.39 -3.39
C SER A 36 -5.17 13.31 -3.67
N ILE A 37 -5.61 12.17 -4.19
CA ILE A 37 -6.99 11.95 -4.60
C ILE A 37 -7.59 10.80 -3.76
N PRO A 38 -8.58 11.06 -2.90
CA PRO A 38 -9.26 10.03 -2.14
C PRO A 38 -10.15 9.20 -3.08
N VAL A 39 -10.00 7.89 -2.98
CA VAL A 39 -10.78 6.90 -3.74
C VAL A 39 -11.79 6.21 -2.83
N LEU A 40 -12.92 5.77 -3.40
CA LEU A 40 -13.92 5.03 -2.64
C LEU A 40 -13.40 3.62 -2.32
N LYS A 41 -13.77 3.07 -1.16
CA LYS A 41 -13.41 1.67 -0.81
C LYS A 41 -13.92 0.66 -1.85
N SER A 42 -15.03 0.98 -2.53
CA SER A 42 -15.61 0.15 -3.59
C SER A 42 -14.87 0.23 -4.93
N THR A 43 -13.91 1.16 -5.09
CA THR A 43 -13.21 1.41 -6.36
C THR A 43 -12.38 0.20 -6.80
N PHE A 44 -11.70 -0.46 -5.85
CA PHE A 44 -10.84 -1.61 -6.12
C PHE A 44 -11.49 -2.92 -5.61
N VAL A 45 -12.72 -3.17 -6.04
CA VAL A 45 -13.53 -4.30 -5.53
C VAL A 45 -13.03 -5.67 -6.00
N SER A 46 -12.33 -5.71 -7.13
CA SER A 46 -11.91 -6.96 -7.77
C SER A 46 -10.40 -7.16 -7.62
N PRO A 47 -9.96 -8.15 -6.81
CA PRO A 47 -8.56 -8.55 -6.75
C PRO A 47 -8.02 -8.91 -8.14
N GLN A 48 -6.72 -8.72 -8.37
CA GLN A 48 -6.00 -9.11 -9.59
C GLN A 48 -6.52 -8.42 -10.87
N SER A 49 -7.35 -7.40 -10.73
CA SER A 49 -7.89 -6.64 -11.86
C SER A 49 -6.99 -5.46 -12.20
N GLN A 50 -6.94 -5.11 -13.48
CA GLN A 50 -6.26 -3.89 -13.94
C GLN A 50 -7.21 -2.71 -13.83
N TYR A 51 -6.71 -1.63 -13.25
CA TYR A 51 -7.40 -0.37 -13.11
C TYR A 51 -6.61 0.72 -13.81
N TYR A 52 -7.32 1.68 -14.38
CA TYR A 52 -6.72 2.81 -15.06
C TYR A 52 -7.13 4.10 -14.38
N ASP A 53 -6.16 4.93 -14.03
CA ASP A 53 -6.42 6.33 -13.71
C ASP A 53 -6.24 7.17 -14.97
N VAL A 54 -7.27 7.91 -15.33
CA VAL A 54 -7.31 8.82 -16.47
C VAL A 54 -7.48 10.24 -15.95
N MET A 55 -6.45 11.04 -16.11
CA MET A 55 -6.50 12.48 -15.88
C MET A 55 -6.82 13.18 -17.19
N ASP A 56 -7.78 14.11 -17.16
CA ASP A 56 -8.14 14.90 -18.33
C ASP A 56 -6.97 15.80 -18.78
N ASN A 57 -6.98 16.22 -20.05
CA ASN A 57 -6.09 17.29 -20.49
C ASN A 57 -6.32 18.54 -19.64
N ASN A 58 -5.25 19.28 -19.39
CA ASN A 58 -5.25 20.50 -18.60
C ASN A 58 -5.55 20.28 -17.10
N PHE A 59 -5.56 19.02 -16.63
CA PHE A 59 -5.72 18.68 -15.21
C PHE A 59 -4.56 19.18 -14.35
N ILE A 60 -3.33 19.17 -14.90
CA ILE A 60 -2.12 19.72 -14.26
C ILE A 60 -1.64 20.92 -15.06
N LYS A 61 -1.15 21.96 -14.36
CA LYS A 61 -0.50 23.13 -14.96
C LYS A 61 0.95 23.19 -14.45
N ASP A 62 1.90 23.36 -15.37
CA ASP A 62 3.26 23.73 -15.00
C ASP A 62 3.27 25.21 -14.57
N LEU A 63 3.60 25.46 -13.30
CA LEU A 63 3.63 26.81 -12.75
C LEU A 63 4.80 27.65 -13.26
N LEU A 64 5.88 27.05 -13.76
CA LEU A 64 7.04 27.78 -14.28
C LEU A 64 6.80 28.35 -15.69
N HIS A 65 6.13 27.56 -16.53
CA HIS A 65 5.86 27.91 -17.93
C HIS A 65 4.42 28.34 -18.18
N GLU A 66 3.58 28.29 -17.13
CA GLU A 66 2.14 28.51 -17.19
C GLU A 66 1.40 27.64 -18.22
N GLU A 67 1.95 26.47 -18.52
CA GLU A 67 1.44 25.59 -19.57
C GLU A 67 0.55 24.48 -18.99
N HIS A 68 -0.57 24.22 -19.64
CA HIS A 68 -1.43 23.09 -19.30
C HIS A 68 -0.84 21.80 -19.84
N LEU A 69 -0.73 20.79 -18.97
CA LEU A 69 -0.17 19.49 -19.35
C LEU A 69 -1.24 18.59 -19.97
N LEU A 70 -0.79 17.73 -20.89
CA LEU A 70 -1.61 16.65 -21.43
C LEU A 70 -2.01 15.67 -20.32
N GLY A 71 -3.22 15.14 -20.45
CA GLY A 71 -3.76 14.14 -19.54
C GLY A 71 -2.90 12.88 -19.54
N ILE A 72 -2.89 12.18 -18.41
CA ILE A 72 -2.11 10.96 -18.24
C ILE A 72 -3.04 9.77 -18.03
N ASN A 73 -2.69 8.65 -18.65
CA ASN A 73 -3.34 7.37 -18.43
C ASN A 73 -2.35 6.44 -17.71
N TRP A 74 -2.59 6.19 -16.43
CA TRP A 74 -1.79 5.29 -15.62
C TRP A 74 -2.51 3.96 -15.44
N ASN A 75 -1.77 2.87 -15.62
CA ASN A 75 -2.25 1.50 -15.40
C ASN A 75 -1.69 0.98 -14.08
N PHE A 76 -2.57 0.46 -13.23
CA PHE A 76 -2.21 -0.20 -11.99
C PHE A 76 -2.91 -1.56 -11.92
N SER A 77 -2.17 -2.62 -11.59
CA SER A 77 -2.77 -3.90 -11.19
C SER A 77 -3.12 -3.84 -9.71
N ALA A 78 -4.32 -4.26 -9.34
CA ALA A 78 -4.59 -4.70 -7.97
C ALA A 78 -3.91 -6.06 -7.75
N ASP A 79 -2.57 -6.06 -7.73
CA ASP A 79 -1.79 -7.28 -7.61
C ASP A 79 -1.81 -7.81 -6.18
N SER A 80 -2.23 -9.06 -6.03
CA SER A 80 -2.11 -9.89 -4.81
C SER A 80 -2.79 -9.31 -3.56
N GLU A 81 -3.26 -10.18 -2.67
CA GLU A 81 -3.54 -9.75 -1.32
C GLU A 81 -2.26 -9.18 -0.73
N CYS A 82 -2.24 -7.86 -0.53
CA CYS A 82 -1.14 -7.18 0.11
C CYS A 82 -1.61 -6.74 1.49
N ALA A 83 -0.77 -6.94 2.50
CA ALA A 83 -1.02 -6.48 3.85
C ALA A 83 -0.05 -5.36 4.19
N LEU A 84 -0.53 -4.31 4.86
CA LEU A 84 0.32 -3.27 5.40
C LEU A 84 0.65 -3.60 6.84
N ILE A 85 1.92 -3.76 7.18
CA ILE A 85 2.37 -3.84 8.57
C ILE A 85 3.01 -2.51 8.96
N ARG A 86 2.82 -2.08 10.21
CA ARG A 86 3.32 -0.80 10.69
C ARG A 86 4.53 -1.02 11.60
N LEU A 87 5.61 -0.30 11.35
CA LEU A 87 6.73 -0.19 12.27
C LEU A 87 6.38 0.79 13.40
N ASN A 88 6.89 0.55 14.60
CA ASN A 88 6.82 1.54 15.66
C ASN A 88 7.60 2.82 15.28
N MET A 89 7.36 3.92 16.01
CA MET A 89 7.93 5.23 15.68
C MET A 89 9.46 5.26 15.65
N ASN A 90 10.11 4.58 16.60
CA ASN A 90 11.57 4.52 16.68
C ASN A 90 12.15 3.77 15.49
N GLU A 91 11.59 2.60 15.16
CA GLU A 91 12.07 1.77 14.06
C GLU A 91 11.75 2.38 12.70
N SER A 92 10.64 3.11 12.59
CA SER A 92 10.30 3.91 11.40
C SER A 92 11.39 4.93 11.08
N SER A 93 11.90 5.60 12.12
CA SER A 93 12.99 6.57 12.00
C SER A 93 14.31 5.88 11.63
N TYR A 94 14.62 4.76 12.27
CA TYR A 94 15.80 3.95 11.96
C TYR A 94 15.79 3.47 10.50
N PHE A 95 14.70 2.81 10.08
CA PHE A 95 14.54 2.27 8.73
C PHE A 95 14.65 3.37 7.65
N SER A 96 14.08 4.56 7.91
CA SER A 96 14.19 5.72 7.01
C SER A 96 15.63 6.18 6.79
N ASN A 97 16.52 5.98 7.77
CA ASN A 97 17.91 6.42 7.69
C ASN A 97 18.85 5.35 7.11
N LEU A 98 18.36 4.14 6.86
CA LEU A 98 19.16 3.06 6.27
C LEU A 98 19.50 3.33 4.80
N SER A 99 20.69 2.87 4.39
CA SER A 99 21.08 2.78 2.99
C SER A 99 20.19 1.78 2.24
N LYS A 100 20.16 1.85 0.90
CA LYS A 100 19.37 0.92 0.09
C LYS A 100 19.71 -0.56 0.36
N SER A 101 21.00 -0.89 0.52
CA SER A 101 21.44 -2.25 0.87
C SER A 101 20.92 -2.66 2.24
N ASN A 102 21.13 -1.83 3.25
CA ASN A 102 20.73 -2.15 4.62
C ASN A 102 19.20 -2.24 4.76
N ARG A 103 18.43 -1.48 3.97
CA ARG A 103 16.97 -1.64 3.89
C ARG A 103 16.58 -2.99 3.29
N SER A 104 17.29 -3.46 2.27
CA SER A 104 17.04 -4.78 1.70
C SER A 104 17.32 -5.88 2.73
N ASP A 105 18.43 -5.79 3.45
CA ASP A 105 18.78 -6.75 4.50
C ASP A 105 17.75 -6.74 5.63
N TYR A 106 17.29 -5.55 6.02
CA TYR A 106 16.22 -5.37 6.97
C TYR A 106 14.93 -6.08 6.53
N LEU A 107 14.48 -5.84 5.29
CA LEU A 107 13.25 -6.43 4.77
C LEU A 107 13.37 -7.95 4.65
N ASN A 108 14.52 -8.46 4.21
CA ASN A 108 14.78 -9.91 4.16
C ASN A 108 14.69 -10.54 5.55
N GLN A 109 15.28 -9.90 6.55
CA GLN A 109 15.21 -10.39 7.93
C GLN A 109 13.78 -10.35 8.49
N LEU A 110 13.07 -9.23 8.30
CA LEU A 110 11.68 -9.10 8.72
C LEU A 110 10.80 -10.15 8.04
N ASN A 111 11.01 -10.39 6.74
CA ASN A 111 10.27 -11.40 5.97
C ASN A 111 10.45 -12.81 6.55
N ASN A 112 11.70 -13.18 6.85
CA ASN A 112 12.01 -14.48 7.45
C ASN A 112 11.35 -14.61 8.82
N GLU A 113 11.45 -13.59 9.69
CA GLU A 113 10.86 -13.63 11.03
C GLU A 113 9.33 -13.77 11.00
N LEU A 114 8.67 -13.09 10.06
CA LEU A 114 7.21 -13.20 9.88
C LEU A 114 6.80 -14.57 9.36
N ALA A 115 7.50 -15.11 8.36
CA ALA A 115 7.22 -16.43 7.82
C ALA A 115 7.36 -17.55 8.86
N HIS A 116 8.39 -17.48 9.71
CA HIS A 116 8.58 -18.42 10.82
C HIS A 116 7.50 -18.30 11.90
N SER A 117 6.94 -17.10 12.09
CA SER A 117 5.90 -16.86 13.10
C SER A 117 4.52 -17.37 12.67
N VAL A 118 4.23 -17.38 11.36
CA VAL A 118 2.96 -17.83 10.75
C VAL A 118 3.04 -19.29 10.23
N PRO A 119 3.97 -20.09 10.77
CA PRO A 119 4.59 -21.26 10.12
C PRO A 119 4.28 -21.48 8.63
N ILE A 120 4.72 -20.55 7.77
CA ILE A 120 4.64 -20.72 6.31
C ILE A 120 5.99 -20.60 5.64
N ASP A 121 6.09 -21.12 4.42
CA ASP A 121 7.29 -20.98 3.60
C ASP A 121 7.61 -19.49 3.38
N PRO A 122 8.85 -19.02 3.65
CA PRO A 122 9.24 -17.62 3.44
C PRO A 122 9.10 -17.10 2.01
N SER A 123 8.96 -17.97 1.01
CA SER A 123 8.64 -17.56 -0.36
C SER A 123 7.19 -17.11 -0.54
N ASN A 124 6.32 -17.40 0.42
CA ASN A 124 4.89 -17.09 0.38
C ASN A 124 4.55 -15.72 1.00
N ILE A 125 5.39 -15.17 1.88
CA ILE A 125 5.31 -13.75 2.29
C ILE A 125 6.52 -13.05 1.69
N ILE A 126 6.33 -11.89 1.08
CA ILE A 126 7.43 -11.06 0.61
C ILE A 126 7.21 -9.64 1.12
N ALA A 127 8.00 -9.21 2.09
CA ALA A 127 8.11 -7.79 2.43
C ALA A 127 8.73 -7.04 1.25
N ILE A 128 7.97 -6.14 0.62
CA ILE A 128 8.45 -5.42 -0.56
C ILE A 128 9.06 -4.07 -0.16
N SER A 129 9.90 -3.53 -1.03
CA SER A 129 10.58 -2.25 -0.83
C SER A 129 9.67 -1.03 -0.88
N GLN A 130 8.37 -1.23 -1.11
CA GLN A 130 7.36 -0.17 -1.07
C GLN A 130 6.90 0.03 0.37
N TYR A 131 7.01 1.26 0.84
CA TYR A 131 6.56 1.67 2.16
C TYR A 131 5.93 3.06 2.06
N GLN A 132 4.97 3.33 2.92
CA GLN A 132 4.27 4.61 3.00
C GLN A 132 4.32 5.14 4.43
N ARG A 133 4.29 6.47 4.58
CA ARG A 133 4.17 7.08 5.90
C ARG A 133 2.69 7.12 6.27
N ASP A 134 2.37 6.55 7.42
CA ASP A 134 1.08 6.70 8.08
C ASP A 134 1.00 8.11 8.66
N SER A 135 0.13 8.95 8.09
CA SER A 135 -0.04 10.34 8.52
C SER A 135 -0.59 10.47 9.95
N ASP A 136 -1.36 9.48 10.40
CA ASP A 136 -2.07 9.55 11.67
C ASP A 136 -1.16 9.18 12.84
N ALA A 137 -0.21 8.26 12.60
CA ALA A 137 0.74 7.77 13.60
C ALA A 137 2.19 8.25 13.39
N ASN A 138 2.46 8.99 12.30
CA ASN A 138 3.81 9.41 11.89
C ASN A 138 4.83 8.24 11.85
N SER A 139 4.36 7.06 11.45
CA SER A 139 5.10 5.80 11.41
C SER A 139 5.16 5.27 9.99
N LEU A 140 6.14 4.41 9.68
CA LEU A 140 6.22 3.74 8.38
C LEU A 140 5.38 2.48 8.36
N GLN A 141 4.57 2.35 7.31
CA GLN A 141 3.91 1.11 6.93
C GLN A 141 4.70 0.45 5.81
N ILE A 142 5.04 -0.83 5.98
CA ILE A 142 5.69 -1.69 4.99
C ILE A 142 4.61 -2.52 4.31
N LEU A 143 4.65 -2.58 2.99
CA LEU A 143 3.77 -3.44 2.22
C LEU A 143 4.34 -4.86 2.19
N LEU A 144 3.51 -5.83 2.56
CA LEU A 144 3.77 -7.26 2.43
C LEU A 144 2.96 -7.79 1.25
N LYS A 145 3.62 -8.46 0.33
CA LYS A 145 2.98 -9.24 -0.72
C LYS A 145 2.74 -10.66 -0.20
N LEU A 146 1.50 -11.14 -0.31
CA LEU A 146 1.09 -12.48 0.10
C LEU A 146 0.85 -13.38 -1.12
N PRO A 147 0.72 -14.71 -0.95
CA PRO A 147 0.54 -15.59 -2.08
C PRO A 147 -0.92 -15.46 -2.54
N GLY A 148 -1.18 -14.70 -3.60
CA GLY A 148 -2.52 -14.57 -4.19
C GLY A 148 -2.47 -14.74 -5.70
N ASN A 149 -3.06 -15.83 -6.22
CA ASN A 149 -3.31 -15.99 -7.66
C ASN A 149 -4.47 -16.96 -8.01
N ASN A 150 -5.25 -17.41 -7.00
CA ASN A 150 -6.47 -18.22 -7.14
C ASN A 150 -7.17 -18.34 -5.77
N SER A 151 -8.42 -18.86 -5.77
CA SER A 151 -9.27 -18.94 -4.58
C SER A 151 -8.66 -19.67 -3.36
N ILE A 152 -7.81 -20.68 -3.58
CA ILE A 152 -7.15 -21.41 -2.48
C ILE A 152 -6.05 -20.53 -1.86
N LYS A 153 -5.28 -19.85 -2.70
CA LYS A 153 -4.21 -18.94 -2.27
C LYS A 153 -4.76 -17.68 -1.63
N ASP A 154 -5.88 -17.15 -2.12
CA ASP A 154 -6.58 -16.03 -1.50
C ASP A 154 -7.07 -16.42 -0.08
N LEU A 155 -7.61 -17.63 0.11
CA LEU A 155 -7.94 -18.15 1.45
C LEU A 155 -6.71 -18.29 2.37
N ILE A 156 -5.56 -18.67 1.81
CA ILE A 156 -4.30 -18.75 2.56
C ILE A 156 -3.83 -17.34 2.95
N ALA A 157 -3.89 -16.38 2.03
CA ALA A 157 -3.49 -15.00 2.29
C ALA A 157 -4.38 -14.34 3.36
N MET A 158 -5.71 -14.52 3.31
CA MET A 158 -6.60 -14.07 4.40
C MET A 158 -6.22 -14.68 5.75
N LYS A 159 -5.99 -16.00 5.81
CA LYS A 159 -5.56 -16.67 7.06
C LYS A 159 -4.22 -16.14 7.55
N VAL A 160 -3.29 -15.83 6.65
CA VAL A 160 -1.99 -15.23 6.99
C VAL A 160 -2.20 -13.83 7.57
N ILE A 161 -3.07 -12.99 6.98
CA ILE A 161 -3.40 -11.66 7.50
C ILE A 161 -4.00 -11.76 8.91
N GLU A 162 -5.01 -12.62 9.09
CA GLU A 162 -5.66 -12.84 10.38
C GLU A 162 -4.66 -13.32 11.44
N THR A 163 -3.79 -14.28 11.07
CA THR A 163 -2.75 -14.80 11.97
C THR A 163 -1.73 -13.71 12.31
N LEU A 164 -1.25 -12.94 11.33
CA LEU A 164 -0.31 -11.84 11.59
C LEU A 164 -0.93 -10.78 12.51
N ASN A 165 -2.19 -10.42 12.28
CA ASN A 165 -2.91 -9.47 13.12
C ASN A 165 -3.04 -9.98 14.58
N ASP A 166 -3.39 -11.25 14.76
CA ASP A 166 -3.47 -11.87 16.09
C ASP A 166 -2.12 -11.91 16.79
N LEU A 167 -1.05 -12.29 16.06
CA LEU A 167 0.30 -12.36 16.60
C LEU A 167 0.86 -10.98 16.99
N ILE A 168 0.57 -9.94 16.19
CA ILE A 168 1.02 -8.56 16.43
C ILE A 168 0.23 -7.94 17.59
N THR A 169 -1.09 -8.16 17.63
CA THR A 169 -1.96 -7.64 18.71
C THR A 169 -1.62 -8.29 20.04
N ASN A 170 -1.32 -9.60 20.05
CA ASN A 170 -0.94 -10.37 21.24
C ASN A 170 0.58 -10.53 21.37
N ARG A 171 1.38 -9.57 20.86
CA ARG A 171 2.84 -9.71 20.74
C ARG A 171 3.55 -10.14 22.02
N ASP A 172 3.07 -9.71 23.19
CA ASP A 172 3.68 -10.03 24.49
C ASP A 172 3.63 -11.55 24.80
N ALA A 173 2.72 -12.29 24.17
CA ALA A 173 2.57 -13.73 24.30
C ALA A 173 3.12 -14.53 23.09
N THR A 174 3.59 -13.86 22.04
CA THR A 174 3.92 -14.50 20.75
C THR A 174 5.40 -14.38 20.41
N MET A 175 5.88 -15.15 19.43
CA MET A 175 7.29 -15.15 19.03
C MET A 175 7.70 -13.86 18.30
N ILE A 176 6.75 -13.06 17.81
CA ILE A 176 7.00 -11.77 17.17
C ILE A 176 7.73 -10.81 18.11
N SER A 177 7.44 -10.80 19.41
CA SER A 177 8.16 -9.93 20.36
C SER A 177 9.60 -10.35 20.64
N LYS A 178 10.00 -11.57 20.23
CA LYS A 178 11.32 -12.16 20.54
C LYS A 178 12.33 -12.04 19.40
N SER A 179 11.90 -11.65 18.20
CA SER A 179 12.79 -11.53 17.04
C SER A 179 13.33 -10.09 16.88
N LEU A 180 14.33 -9.90 16.03
CA LEU A 180 15.07 -8.63 15.95
C LEU A 180 14.29 -7.54 15.21
N LYS A 181 13.52 -7.89 14.19
CA LYS A 181 12.77 -6.94 13.35
C LYS A 181 11.29 -6.96 13.61
N SER A 182 10.68 -8.14 13.73
CA SER A 182 9.24 -8.28 13.98
C SER A 182 8.82 -7.75 15.35
N SER A 183 9.74 -7.71 16.33
CA SER A 183 9.45 -7.09 17.64
C SER A 183 9.21 -5.58 17.55
N ASN A 184 9.65 -4.94 16.47
CA ASN A 184 9.46 -3.51 16.25
C ASN A 184 8.16 -3.16 15.52
N LEU A 185 7.28 -4.14 15.29
CA LEU A 185 5.95 -3.88 14.75
C LEU A 185 5.05 -3.18 15.77
N ASP A 186 4.26 -2.24 15.28
CA ASP A 186 3.28 -1.50 16.06
C ASP A 186 2.01 -2.33 16.28
N SER A 187 1.73 -2.67 17.53
CA SER A 187 0.56 -3.45 17.94
C SER A 187 -0.75 -2.65 17.97
N GLN A 188 -0.71 -1.33 17.75
CA GLN A 188 -1.91 -0.50 17.65
C GLN A 188 -2.47 -0.43 16.23
N LEU A 189 -1.78 -1.01 15.25
CA LEU A 189 -2.29 -1.16 13.89
C LEU A 189 -3.51 -2.09 13.88
N ARG A 190 -4.67 -1.53 13.53
CA ARG A 190 -5.85 -2.32 13.13
C ARG A 190 -5.85 -2.45 11.61
N PHE A 191 -5.86 -3.69 11.12
CA PHE A 191 -6.03 -4.00 9.70
C PHE A 191 -7.49 -3.78 9.26
#